data_AF-A0A348UZK1-F1
#
_entry.id   AF-A0A348UZK1-F1
#
_cell.length_a   1.000
_cell.length_b   1.000
_cell.length_c   1.000
_cell.angle_alpha   90.00
_cell.angle_beta   90.00
_cell.angle_gamma   90.00
#
_symmetry.space_group_name_H-M   'P 1'
#
loop_
_entity.id
_entity.type
_entity.pdbx_description
1 polymer ?
#
loop_
_entity_poly.entity_id
_entity_poly.type
_entity_poly.pdbx_seq_one_letter_code
_entity_poly.pdbx_strand_id
1 'polypeptide(L)'
;DSGGQPLLEKIEQELGDRFTGLYETLDVPYTVYEIYRDEQIIGYVHGVNQKGRYGGVQVFLALTPGGKIIAFYLQKFTGKGGRQFRSPEFAAQFQGLELKDFENYQVQTGSENPQGAISRIKNPVPEAADDFKAILRAVKKNLILMKFLVFARHPSPQVGTEAAASDSGPAWE
;
A
#
# COMPACT_ATOMS: atom_id res chain seq x y z
N ASP A 1 -0.35 -3.22 -21.51
CA ASP A 1 -0.75 -1.81 -21.36
C ASP A 1 -2.19 -1.60 -21.71
N SER A 2 -3.02 -1.31 -20.73
CA SER A 2 -4.28 -0.61 -20.96
C SER A 2 -4.63 0.11 -19.67
N GLY A 3 -4.76 1.44 -19.72
CA GLY A 3 -5.43 2.24 -18.69
C GLY A 3 -6.94 2.13 -18.85
N GLY A 4 -7.70 3.00 -18.17
CA GLY A 4 -9.16 3.04 -18.31
C GLY A 4 -9.87 1.80 -17.75
N GLN A 5 -11.02 1.45 -18.33
CA GLN A 5 -11.90 0.37 -17.86
C GLN A 5 -11.19 -0.98 -17.69
N PRO A 6 -10.36 -1.46 -18.64
CA PRO A 6 -9.65 -2.74 -18.48
C PRO A 6 -8.65 -2.75 -17.32
N LEU A 7 -8.07 -1.61 -16.96
CA LEU A 7 -7.18 -1.50 -15.79
C LEU A 7 -7.99 -1.59 -14.50
N LEU A 8 -9.11 -0.87 -14.46
CA LEU A 8 -10.00 -0.88 -13.31
C LEU A 8 -10.50 -2.29 -13.00
N GLU A 9 -10.93 -3.04 -14.01
CA GLU A 9 -11.39 -4.42 -13.83
C GLU A 9 -10.31 -5.31 -13.22
N LYS A 10 -9.05 -5.16 -13.63
CA LYS A 10 -7.91 -5.88 -13.03
C LYS A 10 -7.67 -5.47 -11.58
N ILE A 11 -7.73 -4.16 -11.30
CA ILE A 11 -7.58 -3.62 -9.94
C ILE A 11 -8.68 -4.16 -9.02
N GLU A 12 -9.94 -4.14 -9.47
CA GLU A 12 -11.10 -4.65 -8.71
C GLU A 12 -11.00 -6.17 -8.50
N GLN A 13 -10.54 -6.91 -9.53
CA GLN A 13 -10.30 -8.34 -9.42
C GLN A 13 -9.23 -8.65 -8.37
N GLU A 14 -8.09 -7.94 -8.36
CA GLU A 14 -7.04 -8.12 -7.34
C GLU A 14 -7.48 -7.67 -5.93
N LEU A 15 -8.32 -6.64 -5.86
CA LEU A 15 -8.88 -6.20 -4.59
C LEU A 15 -9.83 -7.27 -4.03
N GLY A 16 -10.55 -7.98 -4.91
CA GLY A 16 -11.67 -8.84 -4.56
C GLY A 16 -12.91 -8.03 -4.17
N ASP A 17 -13.05 -6.80 -4.67
CA ASP A 17 -14.17 -5.90 -4.42
C ASP A 17 -14.21 -4.80 -5.49
N ARG A 18 -15.35 -4.13 -5.61
CA ARG A 18 -15.53 -3.03 -6.57
C ARG A 18 -15.21 -1.69 -5.97
N PHE A 19 -14.68 -0.82 -6.81
CA PHE A 19 -14.52 0.58 -6.50
C PHE A 19 -15.92 1.21 -6.52
N THR A 20 -16.35 1.78 -5.40
CA THR A 20 -17.73 2.27 -5.24
C THR A 20 -17.76 3.73 -4.80
N GLY A 21 -18.62 4.50 -5.48
CA GLY A 21 -18.91 5.89 -5.13
C GLY A 21 -18.00 6.92 -5.81
N LEU A 22 -18.18 8.18 -5.40
CA LEU A 22 -17.57 9.37 -6.01
C LEU A 22 -16.05 9.44 -5.90
N TYR A 23 -15.43 8.63 -5.03
CA TYR A 23 -14.02 8.76 -4.64
C TYR A 23 -13.11 7.67 -5.26
N GLU A 24 -13.66 6.80 -6.10
CA GLU A 24 -12.95 5.64 -6.67
C GLU A 24 -13.25 5.46 -8.18
N THR A 25 -13.65 6.51 -8.91
CA THR A 25 -13.96 6.39 -10.35
C THR A 25 -12.69 6.41 -11.22
N LEU A 26 -12.83 5.99 -12.48
CA LEU A 26 -11.76 6.04 -13.49
C LEU A 26 -11.12 7.42 -13.66
N ASP A 27 -11.92 8.46 -13.47
CA ASP A 27 -11.52 9.85 -13.71
C ASP A 27 -10.87 10.50 -12.48
N VAL A 28 -10.73 9.78 -11.36
CA VAL A 28 -10.05 10.30 -10.17
C VAL A 28 -8.54 10.32 -10.45
N PRO A 29 -7.90 11.50 -10.47
CA PRO A 29 -6.45 11.56 -10.61
C PRO A 29 -5.79 11.01 -9.34
N TYR A 30 -4.88 10.04 -9.52
CA TYR A 30 -4.03 9.53 -8.45
C TYR A 30 -2.73 10.33 -8.41
N THR A 31 -2.33 10.75 -7.20
CA THR A 31 -1.06 11.45 -6.98
C THR A 31 -0.11 10.55 -6.22
N VAL A 32 1.01 10.20 -6.85
CA VAL A 32 2.13 9.49 -6.22
C VAL A 32 3.27 10.48 -6.02
N TYR A 33 3.87 10.44 -4.84
CA TYR A 33 5.07 11.20 -4.53
C TYR A 33 6.26 10.26 -4.52
N GLU A 34 7.32 10.64 -5.22
CA GLU A 34 8.61 9.94 -5.19
C GLU A 34 9.51 10.58 -4.14
N ILE A 35 10.18 9.77 -3.32
CA ILE A 35 11.12 10.23 -2.32
C ILE A 35 12.52 9.99 -2.84
N TYR A 36 13.32 11.04 -2.90
CA TYR A 36 14.70 10.98 -3.36
C TYR A 36 15.69 11.17 -2.22
N ARG A 37 16.81 10.47 -2.34
CA ARG A 37 18.09 10.87 -1.74
C ARG A 37 19.03 11.14 -2.90
N ASP A 38 19.41 12.41 -3.05
CA ASP A 38 20.11 12.90 -4.23
C ASP A 38 19.31 12.56 -5.50
N GLU A 39 19.87 11.76 -6.41
CA GLU A 39 19.21 11.33 -7.66
C GLU A 39 18.55 9.95 -7.53
N GLN A 40 18.68 9.29 -6.39
CA GLN A 40 18.16 7.93 -6.18
C GLN A 40 16.79 7.95 -5.52
N ILE A 41 15.82 7.26 -6.13
CA ILE A 41 14.53 6.98 -5.49
C ILE A 41 14.75 6.02 -4.31
N ILE A 42 14.42 6.49 -3.11
CA ILE A 42 14.49 5.73 -1.86
C ILE A 42 13.11 5.32 -1.34
N GLY A 43 12.03 5.71 -2.03
CA GLY A 43 10.68 5.28 -1.69
C GLY A 43 9.60 6.08 -2.38
N TYR A 44 8.36 5.78 -2.01
CA TYR A 44 7.16 6.41 -2.56
C TYR A 44 6.19 6.74 -1.45
N VAL A 45 5.35 7.77 -1.64
CA VAL A 45 4.17 8.02 -0.82
C VAL A 45 2.95 8.06 -1.72
N HIS A 46 1.90 7.36 -1.30
CA HIS A 46 0.63 7.38 -2.02
C HIS A 46 -0.53 7.37 -1.02
N GLY A 47 -1.54 8.20 -1.30
CA GLY A 47 -2.74 8.35 -0.50
C GLY A 47 -3.97 7.83 -1.23
N VAL A 48 -4.84 7.13 -0.52
CA VAL A 48 -6.13 6.68 -1.06
C VAL A 48 -7.28 7.10 -0.17
N ASN A 49 -8.40 7.44 -0.80
CA ASN A 49 -9.68 7.66 -0.12
C ASN A 49 -10.49 6.38 -0.05
N GLN A 50 -11.20 6.16 1.03
CA GLN A 50 -12.02 4.99 1.28
C GLN A 50 -13.30 5.43 1.99
N LYS A 51 -14.44 4.80 1.66
CA LYS A 51 -15.65 4.95 2.47
C LYS A 51 -15.53 4.08 3.73
N GLY A 52 -15.55 4.71 4.89
CA GLY A 52 -15.75 4.07 6.20
C GLY A 52 -17.23 4.07 6.61
N ARG A 53 -17.52 3.68 7.85
CA ARG A 53 -18.90 3.55 8.32
C ARG A 53 -19.63 4.88 8.43
N TYR A 54 -18.94 5.92 8.94
CA TYR A 54 -19.52 7.23 9.21
C TYR A 54 -19.03 8.34 8.28
N GLY A 55 -18.17 8.02 7.31
CA GLY A 55 -17.67 9.00 6.35
C GLY A 55 -16.37 8.57 5.67
N GLY A 56 -15.59 9.55 5.23
CA GLY A 56 -14.33 9.31 4.53
C GLY A 56 -13.20 8.86 5.46
N VAL A 57 -12.42 7.91 4.95
CA VAL A 57 -11.17 7.39 5.49
C VAL A 57 -10.09 7.70 4.45
N GLN A 58 -8.98 8.31 4.84
CA GLN A 58 -7.89 8.63 3.94
C GLN A 58 -6.59 8.07 4.50
N VAL A 59 -6.05 7.07 3.81
CA VAL A 59 -4.85 6.34 4.21
C VAL A 59 -3.70 6.71 3.29
N PHE A 60 -2.58 7.09 3.88
CA PHE A 60 -1.29 7.24 3.22
C PHE A 60 -0.37 6.12 3.63
N LEU A 61 0.37 5.60 2.65
CA LEU A 61 1.48 4.69 2.87
C LEU A 61 2.76 5.34 2.37
N ALA A 62 3.81 5.25 3.16
CA ALA A 62 5.18 5.40 2.68
C ALA A 62 5.72 4.00 2.39
N LEU A 63 6.26 3.80 1.19
CA LEU A 63 6.73 2.50 0.69
C LEU A 63 8.21 2.56 0.34
N THR A 64 8.92 1.44 0.52
CA THR A 64 10.25 1.23 -0.07
C THR A 64 10.15 1.15 -1.60
N PRO A 65 11.27 1.24 -2.34
CA PRO A 65 11.26 1.04 -3.78
C PRO A 65 10.69 -0.32 -4.21
N GLY A 66 10.84 -1.33 -3.35
CA GLY A 66 10.28 -2.68 -3.54
C GLY A 66 8.83 -2.86 -3.06
N GLY A 67 8.16 -1.80 -2.59
CA GLY A 67 6.74 -1.85 -2.22
C GLY A 67 6.43 -2.32 -0.79
N LYS A 68 7.42 -2.35 0.11
CA LYS A 68 7.19 -2.63 1.54
C LYS A 68 6.77 -1.37 2.27
N ILE A 69 5.81 -1.49 3.19
CA ILE A 69 5.34 -0.37 4.00
C ILE A 69 6.43 0.05 5.01
N ILE A 70 6.86 1.29 4.91
CA ILE A 70 7.75 1.97 5.87
C ILE A 70 6.92 2.65 6.95
N ALA A 71 5.82 3.29 6.55
CA ALA A 71 4.93 4.00 7.46
C ALA A 71 3.49 3.99 6.96
N PHE A 72 2.57 3.99 7.93
CA PHE A 72 1.13 4.14 7.73
C PHE A 72 0.67 5.44 8.38
N TYR A 73 -0.15 6.21 7.68
CA TYR A 73 -0.74 7.43 8.22
C TYR A 73 -2.21 7.58 7.83
N LEU A 74 -3.05 7.91 8.81
CA LEU A 74 -4.48 8.12 8.64
C LEU A 74 -4.80 9.62 8.70
N GLN A 75 -4.79 10.29 7.54
CA GLN A 75 -4.99 11.74 7.45
C GLN A 75 -6.42 12.12 7.84
N LYS A 76 -7.41 11.56 7.14
CA LYS A 76 -8.84 11.77 7.41
C LYS A 76 -9.47 10.49 7.92
N PHE A 77 -10.30 10.63 8.95
CA PHE A 77 -11.08 9.52 9.50
C PHE A 77 -12.29 10.09 10.22
N THR A 78 -13.47 9.67 9.75
CA THR A 78 -14.76 10.04 10.33
C THR A 78 -15.37 8.78 10.89
N GLY A 79 -15.09 8.49 12.17
CA GLY A 79 -15.51 7.27 12.86
C GLY A 79 -15.12 7.30 14.33
N LYS A 80 -15.53 6.27 15.08
CA LYS A 80 -15.18 6.14 16.50
C LYS A 80 -13.72 5.72 16.64
N GLY A 81 -13.06 6.18 17.70
CA GLY A 81 -11.69 5.75 18.01
C GLY A 81 -10.61 6.34 17.09
N GLY A 82 -10.87 7.52 16.50
CA GLY A 82 -9.95 8.15 15.56
C GLY A 82 -8.57 8.52 16.12
N ARG A 83 -8.40 8.60 17.46
CA ARG A 83 -7.07 8.76 18.09
C ARG A 83 -6.31 7.43 18.08
N GLN A 84 -6.99 6.34 18.40
CA GLN A 84 -6.44 4.98 18.44
C GLN A 84 -6.03 4.51 17.04
N PHE A 85 -6.85 4.73 16.02
CA PHE A 85 -6.48 4.41 14.63
C PHE A 85 -5.38 5.32 14.05
N ARG A 86 -5.04 6.42 14.72
CA ARG A 86 -3.91 7.30 14.37
C ARG A 86 -2.69 7.09 15.26
N SER A 87 -2.76 6.16 16.20
CA SER A 87 -1.71 5.99 17.18
C SER A 87 -0.47 5.37 16.52
N PRO A 88 0.75 5.70 16.98
CA PRO A 88 1.98 5.07 16.51
C PRO A 88 1.94 3.54 16.66
N GLU A 89 1.32 3.03 17.73
CA GLU A 89 1.20 1.60 17.99
C GLU A 89 0.35 0.90 16.92
N PHE A 90 -0.75 1.54 16.49
CA PHE A 90 -1.55 1.00 15.40
C PHE A 90 -0.80 1.05 14.07
N ALA A 91 -0.15 2.18 13.76
CA ALA A 91 0.62 2.36 12.55
C ALA A 91 1.79 1.37 12.42
N ALA A 92 2.46 1.05 13.53
CA ALA A 92 3.60 0.13 13.56
C ALA A 92 3.24 -1.30 13.11
N GLN A 93 1.98 -1.72 13.28
CA GLN A 93 1.51 -3.05 12.86
C GLN A 93 1.56 -3.27 11.34
N PHE A 94 1.66 -2.20 10.55
CA PHE A 94 1.74 -2.26 9.09
C PHE A 94 3.18 -2.27 8.57
N GLN A 95 4.18 -1.95 9.41
CA GLN A 95 5.56 -1.84 8.96
C GLN A 95 6.10 -3.18 8.47
N GLY A 96 6.78 -3.15 7.32
CA GLY A 96 7.36 -4.31 6.66
C GLY A 96 6.38 -5.14 5.84
N LEU A 97 5.06 -4.91 5.97
CA LEU A 97 4.06 -5.59 5.15
C LEU A 97 4.11 -5.11 3.70
N GLU A 98 3.76 -5.98 2.77
CA GLU A 98 3.67 -5.68 1.33
C GLU A 98 2.43 -6.34 0.70
N LEU A 99 2.21 -6.13 -0.60
CA LEU A 99 0.99 -6.60 -1.27
C LEU A 99 0.76 -8.11 -1.12
N LYS A 100 1.83 -8.91 -1.15
CA LYS A 100 1.74 -10.38 -1.01
C LYS A 100 1.13 -10.82 0.33
N ASP A 101 1.36 -10.03 1.39
CA ASP A 101 0.84 -10.33 2.72
C ASP A 101 -0.70 -10.18 2.78
N PHE A 102 -1.29 -9.50 1.79
CA PHE A 102 -2.74 -9.31 1.66
C PHE A 102 -3.40 -10.31 0.69
N GLU A 103 -2.67 -11.27 0.10
CA GLU A 103 -3.22 -12.22 -0.89
C GLU A 103 -4.40 -13.02 -0.31
N ASN A 104 -4.26 -13.51 0.92
CA ASN A 104 -5.30 -14.29 1.60
C ASN A 104 -6.36 -13.42 2.28
N TYR A 105 -6.21 -12.10 2.29
CA TYR A 105 -7.16 -11.18 2.93
C TYR A 105 -8.36 -10.90 2.01
N GLN A 106 -9.53 -11.28 2.49
CA GLN A 106 -10.82 -11.11 1.86
C GLN A 106 -11.47 -9.82 2.36
N VAL A 107 -11.43 -8.77 1.54
CA VAL A 107 -11.88 -7.42 1.92
C VAL A 107 -13.37 -7.35 2.25
N GLN A 108 -14.18 -8.22 1.66
CA GLN A 108 -15.64 -8.24 1.81
C GLN A 108 -16.06 -8.72 3.21
N THR A 109 -15.40 -9.76 3.71
CA THR A 109 -15.67 -10.34 5.03
C THR A 109 -14.82 -9.68 6.11
N GLY A 110 -13.65 -9.13 5.73
CA GLY A 110 -12.63 -8.68 6.66
C GLY A 110 -11.89 -9.83 7.33
N SER A 111 -11.81 -10.98 6.67
CA SER A 111 -11.13 -12.18 7.17
C SER A 111 -9.96 -12.55 6.28
N GLU A 112 -9.00 -13.31 6.82
CA GLU A 112 -7.86 -13.84 6.08
C GLU A 112 -7.90 -15.37 6.16
N ASN A 113 -7.82 -16.06 5.02
CA ASN A 113 -7.88 -17.52 4.97
C ASN A 113 -6.90 -18.08 3.91
N PRO A 114 -5.88 -18.87 4.30
CA PRO A 114 -5.50 -19.21 5.68
C PRO A 114 -5.04 -17.97 6.46
N GLN A 115 -5.04 -18.05 7.80
CA GLN A 115 -4.54 -16.97 8.65
C GLN A 115 -3.07 -16.68 8.35
N GLY A 116 -2.74 -15.38 8.30
CA GLY A 116 -1.45 -14.87 7.88
C GLY A 116 -1.10 -13.57 8.60
N ALA A 117 -0.52 -12.62 7.87
CA ALA A 117 -0.05 -11.37 8.44
C ALA A 117 -1.19 -10.44 8.85
N ILE A 118 -2.28 -10.41 8.07
CA ILE A 118 -3.36 -9.44 8.30
C ILE A 118 -4.15 -9.81 9.55
N SER A 119 -4.32 -11.10 9.84
CA SER A 119 -4.94 -11.61 11.06
C SER A 119 -4.18 -11.23 12.33
N ARG A 120 -2.90 -10.87 12.22
CA ARG A 120 -2.09 -10.41 13.37
C ARG A 120 -2.27 -8.92 13.67
N ILE A 121 -2.85 -8.15 12.74
CA ILE A 121 -3.13 -6.73 12.96
C ILE A 121 -4.31 -6.63 13.92
N LYS A 122 -4.05 -6.08 15.10
CA LYS A 122 -5.03 -5.90 16.16
C LYS A 122 -5.83 -4.63 15.90
N ASN A 123 -7.16 -4.77 15.91
CA ASN A 123 -8.07 -3.65 15.96
C ASN A 123 -7.93 -2.94 17.32
N PRO A 124 -7.49 -1.68 17.38
CA PRO A 124 -7.32 -0.96 18.64
C PRO A 124 -8.66 -0.46 19.21
N VAL A 125 -9.76 -0.61 18.47
CA VAL A 125 -11.11 -0.16 18.83
C VAL A 125 -12.12 -1.29 18.49
N PRO A 126 -12.26 -2.32 19.34
CA PRO A 126 -13.05 -3.53 19.03
C PRO A 126 -14.47 -3.24 18.54
N GLU A 127 -15.13 -2.23 19.09
CA GLU A 127 -16.47 -1.79 18.73
C GLU A 127 -16.57 -1.10 17.36
N ALA A 128 -15.44 -0.71 16.75
CA ALA A 128 -15.35 -0.07 15.45
C ALA A 128 -14.85 -1.03 14.36
N ALA A 129 -15.29 -2.30 14.40
CA ALA A 129 -14.84 -3.35 13.50
C ALA A 129 -15.02 -3.01 12.01
N ASP A 130 -16.11 -2.34 11.62
CA ASP A 130 -16.33 -1.96 10.21
C ASP A 130 -15.35 -0.88 9.73
N ASP A 131 -15.02 0.07 10.59
CA ASP A 131 -14.02 1.10 10.30
C ASP A 131 -12.62 0.47 10.18
N PHE A 132 -12.31 -0.50 11.05
CA PHE A 132 -11.07 -1.28 10.96
C PHE A 132 -10.98 -2.05 9.64
N LYS A 133 -12.06 -2.74 9.23
CA LYS A 133 -12.13 -3.43 7.92
C LYS A 133 -11.94 -2.46 6.75
N ALA A 134 -12.55 -1.27 6.81
CA ALA A 134 -12.38 -0.24 5.80
C ALA A 134 -10.93 0.25 5.72
N ILE A 135 -10.24 0.41 6.86
CA ILE A 135 -8.81 0.76 6.88
C ILE A 135 -7.98 -0.35 6.21
N LEU A 136 -8.21 -1.62 6.54
CA LEU A 136 -7.48 -2.73 5.90
C LEU A 136 -7.74 -2.81 4.38
N ARG A 137 -8.98 -2.60 3.95
CA ARG A 137 -9.33 -2.48 2.52
C ARG A 137 -8.57 -1.33 1.87
N ALA A 138 -8.52 -0.17 2.52
CA ALA A 138 -7.80 1.00 2.01
C ALA A 138 -6.31 0.71 1.84
N VAL A 139 -5.67 0.03 2.80
CA VAL A 139 -4.26 -0.38 2.70
C VAL A 139 -4.05 -1.33 1.53
N LYS A 140 -4.86 -2.41 1.41
CA LYS A 140 -4.77 -3.35 0.28
C LYS A 140 -4.94 -2.63 -1.05
N LYS A 141 -5.96 -1.76 -1.16
CA LYS A 141 -6.21 -0.96 -2.36
C LYS A 141 -5.03 -0.05 -2.71
N ASN A 142 -4.42 0.58 -1.73
CA ASN A 142 -3.25 1.45 -1.93
C ASN A 142 -2.08 0.64 -2.52
N LEU A 143 -1.78 -0.53 -1.97
CA LEU A 143 -0.74 -1.43 -2.46
C LEU A 143 -1.00 -1.92 -3.90
N ILE A 144 -2.25 -2.27 -4.22
CA ILE A 144 -2.66 -2.66 -5.59
C ILE A 144 -2.46 -1.48 -6.55
N LEU A 145 -2.91 -0.28 -6.19
CA LEU A 145 -2.73 0.91 -7.02
C LEU A 145 -1.24 1.18 -7.26
N MET A 146 -0.38 1.06 -6.24
CA MET A 146 1.06 1.23 -6.39
C MET A 146 1.70 0.19 -7.31
N LYS A 147 1.23 -1.07 -7.27
CA LYS A 147 1.63 -2.10 -8.25
C LYS A 147 1.36 -1.63 -9.68
N PHE A 148 0.17 -1.12 -9.98
CA PHE A 148 -0.19 -0.74 -11.35
C PHE A 148 0.35 0.62 -11.79
N LEU A 149 0.44 1.59 -10.89
CA LEU A 149 0.85 2.96 -11.20
C LEU A 149 2.37 3.10 -11.29
N VAL A 150 3.11 2.34 -10.46
CA VAL A 150 4.57 2.48 -10.31
C VAL A 150 5.27 1.16 -10.64
N PHE A 151 5.07 0.09 -9.86
CA PHE A 151 5.98 -1.06 -9.87
C PHE A 151 5.89 -1.94 -11.13
N ALA A 152 4.73 -1.99 -11.79
CA ALA A 152 4.56 -2.68 -13.07
C ALA A 152 5.17 -1.92 -14.24
N ARG A 153 5.40 -0.61 -14.10
CA ARG A 153 5.98 0.26 -15.13
C ARG A 153 7.47 0.48 -14.94
N HIS A 154 7.92 0.49 -13.69
CA HIS A 154 9.30 0.61 -13.28
C HIS A 154 9.62 -0.53 -12.31
N PRO A 155 9.82 -1.77 -12.82
CA PRO A 155 10.35 -2.83 -11.98
C PRO A 155 11.66 -2.31 -11.39
N SER A 156 11.76 -2.34 -10.05
CA SER A 156 12.94 -1.81 -9.35
C SER A 156 14.22 -2.30 -10.02
N PRO A 157 15.24 -1.45 -10.22
CA PRO A 157 16.55 -1.95 -10.59
C PRO A 157 16.92 -2.98 -9.53
N GLN A 158 17.19 -4.21 -9.98
CA GLN A 158 17.67 -5.26 -9.09
C GLN A 158 18.88 -4.69 -8.35
N VAL A 159 18.86 -4.79 -7.02
CA VAL A 159 20.03 -4.47 -6.20
C VAL A 159 21.19 -5.23 -6.82
N GLY A 160 22.18 -4.48 -7.33
CA GLY A 160 23.19 -4.98 -8.22
C GLY A 160 23.79 -6.28 -7.70
N THR A 161 23.85 -7.28 -8.59
CA THR A 161 24.90 -8.28 -8.55
C THR A 161 26.21 -7.51 -8.36
N GLU A 162 26.93 -7.78 -7.28
CA GLU A 162 28.31 -7.35 -7.13
C GLU A 162 29.04 -7.76 -8.41
N ALA A 163 29.34 -6.79 -9.27
CA ALA A 163 30.43 -6.94 -10.21
C ALA A 163 31.66 -7.04 -9.31
N ALA A 164 32.13 -8.27 -9.08
CA ALA A 164 33.43 -8.52 -8.51
C ALA A 164 34.42 -7.64 -9.28
N ALA A 165 34.95 -6.64 -8.59
CA ALA A 165 36.05 -5.84 -9.10
C ALA A 165 37.17 -6.83 -9.46
N SER A 166 37.40 -7.03 -10.75
CA SER A 166 38.58 -7.72 -11.24
C SER A 166 39.75 -6.81 -10.91
N ASP A 167 40.47 -7.15 -9.85
CA ASP A 167 41.72 -6.53 -9.48
C ASP A 167 42.78 -6.93 -10.52
N SER A 168 42.86 -6.15 -11.59
CA SER A 168 43.99 -6.15 -12.52
C SER A 168 44.49 -4.72 -12.64
N GLY A 169 45.22 -4.29 -11.62
CA GLY A 169 46.03 -3.08 -11.68
C GLY A 169 47.09 -3.20 -12.79
N PRO A 170 47.52 -2.08 -13.39
CA PRO A 170 48.48 -2.10 -14.48
C PRO A 170 49.86 -2.50 -13.97
N ALA A 171 50.48 -3.46 -14.66
CA ALA A 171 51.90 -3.75 -14.54
C ALA A 171 52.67 -2.60 -15.18
N TRP A 172 53.50 -1.92 -14.37
CA TRP A 172 54.50 -1.00 -14.87
C TRP A 172 55.84 -1.74 -14.94
N GLU A 173 56.39 -1.83 -16.14
CA GLU A 173 57.82 -2.08 -16.40
C GLU A 173 58.66 -0.84 -16.06
#